data_AF-Q2CGW7-F1
#
_entry.id   AF-Q2CGW7-F1
#
_cell.length_a   1.000
_cell.length_b   1.000
_cell.length_c   1.000
_cell.angle_alpha   90.00
_cell.angle_beta   90.00
_cell.angle_gamma   90.00
#
_symmetry.space_group_name_H-M   'P 1'
#
loop_
_entity.id
_entity.type
_entity.pdbx_description
1 polymer ?
#
loop_
_entity_poly.entity_id
_entity_poly.type
_entity_poly.pdbx_seq_one_letter_code
_entity_poly.pdbx_strand_id
1 'polypeptide(L)'
;MLAQPFAAGPGQLAAAVEQALDQARAIRAMLYDTVIPHLPPLRRGAAEHIIRCIDRGSIFLEKMLHDLDALIALVEREAEAGTRHGWQADDNHVRGGWPTLHRDERASALSWSASELSRFHGAIAAVLDAAKAERATTRLLED
;
A
#
# COMPACT_ATOMS: atom_id res chain seq x y z
N MET A 1 -18.97 19.57 -17.64
CA MET A 1 -18.30 18.89 -16.51
C MET A 1 -19.11 19.21 -15.27
N LEU A 2 -20.13 18.40 -14.96
CA LEU A 2 -21.02 18.64 -13.83
C LEU A 2 -20.35 18.06 -12.57
N ALA A 3 -20.19 18.90 -11.56
CA ALA A 3 -19.82 18.47 -10.22
C ALA A 3 -20.89 17.48 -9.73
N GLN A 4 -20.49 16.24 -9.48
CA GLN A 4 -21.36 15.26 -8.83
C GLN A 4 -21.57 15.69 -7.37
N PRO A 5 -22.81 15.64 -6.85
CA PRO A 5 -23.11 16.08 -5.50
C PRO A 5 -22.51 15.12 -4.47
N PHE A 6 -21.90 15.72 -3.44
CA PHE A 6 -21.40 15.06 -2.23
C PHE A 6 -22.59 14.55 -1.40
N ALA A 7 -23.10 13.38 -1.76
CA ALA A 7 -23.96 12.60 -0.89
C ALA A 7 -23.22 11.28 -0.64
N ALA A 8 -22.37 11.28 0.39
CA ALA A 8 -21.81 10.04 0.93
C ALA A 8 -22.95 9.26 1.62
N GLY A 9 -23.72 8.53 0.83
CA GLY A 9 -24.76 7.64 1.35
C GLY A 9 -24.14 6.38 1.95
N PRO A 10 -24.89 5.63 2.80
CA PRO A 10 -24.43 4.40 3.45
C PRO A 10 -23.88 3.33 2.47
N GLY A 11 -24.30 3.38 1.20
CA GLY A 11 -23.76 2.50 0.14
C GLY A 11 -22.29 2.76 -0.22
N GLN A 12 -21.77 3.98 -0.04
CA GLN A 12 -20.37 4.30 -0.37
C GLN A 12 -19.40 3.74 0.67
N LEU A 13 -19.74 3.82 1.96
CA LEU A 13 -18.93 3.21 3.02
C LEU A 13 -18.90 1.68 2.87
N ALA A 14 -20.05 1.07 2.59
CA ALA A 14 -20.14 -0.37 2.34
C ALA A 14 -19.25 -0.81 1.17
N ALA A 15 -19.30 -0.08 0.04
CA ALA A 15 -18.46 -0.37 -1.12
C ALA A 15 -16.96 -0.21 -0.82
N ALA A 16 -16.57 0.83 -0.06
CA ALA A 16 -15.19 1.04 0.34
C ALA A 16 -14.69 -0.08 1.28
N VAL A 17 -15.54 -0.52 2.21
CA VAL A 17 -15.24 -1.65 3.12
C VAL A 17 -15.08 -2.95 2.34
N GLU A 18 -15.98 -3.24 1.41
CA GLU A 18 -15.92 -4.42 0.55
C GLU A 18 -14.62 -4.45 -0.26
N GLN A 19 -14.28 -3.34 -0.92
CA GLN A 19 -13.05 -3.19 -1.68
C GLN A 19 -11.81 -3.43 -0.80
N ALA A 20 -11.77 -2.83 0.39
CA ALA A 20 -10.64 -2.99 1.31
C ALA A 20 -10.51 -4.44 1.81
N LEU A 21 -11.63 -5.13 2.07
CA LEU A 21 -11.62 -6.53 2.49
C LEU A 21 -11.17 -7.49 1.39
N ASP A 22 -11.58 -7.25 0.14
CA ASP A 22 -11.09 -8.02 -1.00
C ASP A 22 -9.58 -7.84 -1.17
N GLN A 23 -9.13 -6.59 -1.14
CA GLN A 23 -7.70 -6.27 -1.22
C GLN A 23 -6.89 -6.87 -0.06
N ALA A 24 -7.44 -6.93 1.16
CA ALA A 24 -6.77 -7.55 2.30
C ALA A 24 -6.41 -9.03 2.03
N ARG A 25 -7.25 -9.77 1.30
CA ARG A 25 -6.97 -11.17 0.92
C ARG A 25 -5.80 -11.26 -0.06
N ALA A 26 -5.78 -10.41 -1.07
CA ALA A 26 -4.70 -10.34 -2.04
C ALA A 26 -3.37 -9.94 -1.37
N ILE A 27 -3.40 -8.95 -0.48
CA ILE A 27 -2.22 -8.51 0.30
C ILE A 27 -1.70 -9.62 1.18
N ARG A 28 -2.58 -10.35 1.88
CA ARG A 28 -2.17 -11.49 2.70
C ARG A 28 -1.43 -12.55 1.87
N ALA A 29 -1.93 -12.92 0.70
CA ALA A 29 -1.27 -13.87 -0.18
C ALA A 29 0.11 -13.35 -0.63
N MET A 30 0.16 -12.10 -1.12
CA MET A 30 1.40 -11.45 -1.53
C MET A 30 2.44 -11.37 -0.39
N LEU A 31 2.01 -11.11 0.85
CA LEU A 31 2.91 -11.06 1.99
C LEU A 31 3.55 -12.43 2.27
N TYR A 32 2.78 -13.51 2.15
CA TYR A 32 3.29 -14.88 2.32
C TYR A 32 4.19 -15.33 1.17
N ASP A 33 3.75 -15.11 -0.07
CA ASP A 33 4.37 -15.72 -1.25
C ASP A 33 5.56 -14.90 -1.77
N THR A 34 5.55 -13.59 -1.55
CA THR A 34 6.55 -12.67 -2.12
C THR A 34 7.35 -11.95 -1.04
N VAL A 35 6.69 -11.25 -0.12
CA VAL A 35 7.40 -10.33 0.79
C VAL A 35 8.21 -11.09 1.84
N ILE A 36 7.59 -11.98 2.61
CA ILE A 36 8.27 -12.72 3.70
C ILE A 36 9.51 -13.50 3.21
N PRO A 37 9.45 -14.27 2.09
CA PRO A 37 10.59 -15.00 1.57
C PRO A 37 11.78 -14.08 1.24
N HIS A 38 11.50 -12.87 0.75
CA HIS A 38 12.51 -11.91 0.30
C HIS A 38 12.98 -10.94 1.39
N LEU A 39 12.38 -10.96 2.59
CA LEU A 39 12.83 -10.17 3.73
C LEU A 39 13.89 -10.91 4.57
N PRO A 40 14.88 -10.19 5.14
CA PRO A 40 15.78 -10.73 6.14
C PRO A 40 15.01 -11.31 7.34
N PRO A 41 15.44 -12.44 7.93
CA PRO A 41 14.68 -13.12 9.00
C PRO A 41 14.25 -12.21 10.16
N LEU A 42 15.14 -11.33 10.62
CA LEU A 42 14.88 -10.38 11.71
C LEU A 42 13.80 -9.33 11.39
N ARG A 43 13.47 -9.14 10.10
CA ARG A 43 12.52 -8.13 9.63
C ARG A 43 11.17 -8.71 9.19
N ARG A 44 11.03 -10.05 9.16
CA ARG A 44 9.79 -10.74 8.76
C ARG A 44 8.62 -10.50 9.71
N GLY A 45 8.91 -10.28 11.00
CA GLY A 45 7.89 -10.09 12.03
C GLY A 45 6.92 -8.93 11.74
N ALA A 46 7.35 -7.90 11.03
CA ALA A 46 6.48 -6.80 10.60
C ALA A 46 5.41 -7.26 9.60
N ALA A 47 5.81 -8.01 8.55
CA ALA A 47 4.89 -8.57 7.57
C ALA A 47 3.94 -9.61 8.20
N GLU A 48 4.46 -10.47 9.08
CA GLU A 48 3.66 -11.44 9.82
C GLU A 48 2.64 -10.78 10.75
N HIS A 49 2.99 -9.63 11.33
CA HIS A 49 2.06 -8.85 12.15
C HIS A 49 0.89 -8.32 11.33
N ILE A 50 1.15 -7.75 10.15
CA ILE A 50 0.10 -7.31 9.22
C ILE A 50 -0.82 -8.46 8.82
N ILE A 51 -0.26 -9.64 8.51
CA ILE A 51 -1.06 -10.84 8.23
C ILE A 51 -1.97 -11.19 9.40
N ARG A 52 -1.45 -11.21 10.64
CA ARG A 52 -2.27 -11.50 11.82
C ARG A 52 -3.39 -10.47 12.03
N CYS A 53 -3.14 -9.21 11.72
CA CYS A 53 -4.17 -8.18 11.77
C CYS A 53 -5.26 -8.40 10.71
N ILE A 54 -4.87 -8.78 9.49
CA ILE A 54 -5.81 -9.16 8.41
C ILE A 54 -6.66 -10.36 8.83
N ASP A 55 -6.03 -11.42 9.33
CA ASP A 55 -6.72 -12.66 9.73
C ASP A 55 -7.72 -12.43 10.89
N ARG A 56 -7.46 -11.46 11.76
CA ARG A 56 -8.34 -11.08 12.87
C ARG A 56 -9.41 -10.06 12.48
N GLY A 57 -9.40 -9.56 11.24
CA GLY A 57 -10.29 -8.50 10.79
C GLY A 57 -10.00 -7.13 11.42
N SER A 58 -8.85 -6.96 12.07
CA SER A 58 -8.46 -5.71 12.75
C SER A 58 -7.76 -4.74 11.79
N ILE A 59 -8.32 -4.54 10.60
CA ILE A 59 -7.69 -3.76 9.50
C ILE A 59 -8.14 -2.29 9.47
N PHE A 60 -9.33 -1.97 9.99
CA PHE A 60 -9.87 -0.60 10.01
C PHE A 60 -9.50 0.12 11.30
N LEU A 61 -8.19 0.27 11.55
CA LEU A 61 -7.64 0.97 12.72
C LEU A 61 -6.54 1.93 12.26
N GLU A 62 -6.44 3.11 12.86
CA GLU A 62 -5.35 4.05 12.54
C GLU A 62 -3.97 3.44 12.81
N LYS A 63 -3.86 2.59 13.84
CA LYS A 63 -2.64 1.82 14.10
C LYS A 63 -2.25 0.92 12.91
N MET A 64 -3.22 0.35 12.19
CA MET A 64 -2.95 -0.47 11.01
C MET A 64 -2.29 0.34 9.90
N LEU A 65 -2.72 1.60 9.68
CA LEU A 65 -2.10 2.49 8.71
C LEU A 65 -0.63 2.76 9.07
N HIS A 66 -0.36 3.05 10.33
CA HIS A 66 1.02 3.25 10.80
C HIS A 66 1.90 1.99 10.66
N ASP A 67 1.35 0.82 11.01
CA ASP A 67 2.05 -0.45 10.84
C ASP A 67 2.33 -0.75 9.34
N LEU A 68 1.39 -0.37 8.44
CA LEU A 68 1.57 -0.48 6.99
C LEU A 68 2.63 0.48 6.44
N ASP A 69 2.64 1.75 6.87
CA ASP A 69 3.68 2.72 6.47
C ASP A 69 5.08 2.21 6.83
N ALA A 70 5.23 1.67 8.04
CA ALA A 70 6.50 1.11 8.49
C ALA A 70 6.93 -0.09 7.64
N LEU A 71 5.97 -0.96 7.26
CA LEU A 71 6.24 -2.10 6.38
C LEU A 71 6.55 -1.67 4.94
N ILE A 72 5.81 -0.71 4.38
CA ILE A 72 6.05 -0.14 3.05
C ILE A 72 7.47 0.43 2.98
N ALA A 73 7.83 1.29 3.92
CA ALA A 73 9.16 1.88 3.99
C ALA A 73 10.27 0.82 4.15
N LEU A 74 9.99 -0.27 4.86
CA LEU A 74 10.90 -1.41 4.96
C LEU A 74 11.07 -2.12 3.61
N VAL A 75 9.97 -2.46 2.95
CA VAL A 75 9.98 -3.17 1.66
C VAL A 75 10.65 -2.33 0.58
N GLU A 76 10.39 -1.02 0.54
CA GLU A 76 11.04 -0.09 -0.39
C GLU A 76 12.56 -0.04 -0.17
N ARG A 77 13.02 0.01 1.08
CA ARG A 77 14.47 -0.04 1.37
C ARG A 77 15.11 -1.34 0.92
N GLU A 78 14.44 -2.47 1.08
CA GLU A 78 14.95 -3.77 0.62
C GLU A 78 14.93 -3.88 -0.91
N ALA A 79 13.94 -3.28 -1.58
CA ALA A 79 13.91 -3.17 -3.04
C ALA A 79 15.05 -2.29 -3.57
N GLU A 80 15.31 -1.16 -2.91
CA GLU A 80 16.40 -0.26 -3.26
C GLU A 80 17.77 -0.94 -3.09
N ALA A 81 17.94 -1.79 -2.08
CA ALA A 81 19.17 -2.55 -1.87
C ALA A 81 19.51 -3.51 -3.03
N GLY A 82 18.51 -3.99 -3.76
CA GLY A 82 18.69 -4.78 -4.99
C GLY A 82 18.61 -3.96 -6.29
N THR A 83 18.57 -2.62 -6.19
CA THR A 83 18.54 -1.69 -7.32
C THR A 83 19.93 -1.11 -7.56
N ARG A 84 20.40 -1.16 -8.81
CA ARG A 84 21.67 -0.57 -9.24
C ARG A 84 21.40 0.55 -10.24
N HIS A 85 22.05 1.69 -10.00
CA HIS A 85 22.04 2.82 -10.91
C HIS A 85 23.28 2.76 -11.82
N GLY A 86 23.07 3.01 -13.11
CA GLY A 86 24.11 3.00 -14.13
C GLY A 86 23.97 4.17 -15.10
N TRP A 87 24.94 4.25 -16.01
CA TRP A 87 24.90 5.17 -17.14
C TRP A 87 25.14 4.37 -18.42
N GLN A 88 24.26 4.51 -19.39
CA GLN A 88 24.44 3.93 -20.71
C GLN A 88 24.97 5.00 -21.63
N ALA A 89 26.25 4.88 -22.02
CA ALA A 89 26.88 5.79 -22.96
C ALA A 89 26.29 5.61 -24.36
N ASP A 90 26.05 6.72 -25.04
CA ASP A 90 25.68 6.78 -26.45
C ASP A 90 26.31 8.03 -27.05
N ASP A 91 27.25 7.82 -27.96
CA ASP A 91 28.05 8.86 -28.60
C ASP A 91 27.19 9.75 -29.52
N ASN A 92 26.01 9.28 -29.93
CA ASN A 92 25.06 10.05 -30.73
C ASN A 92 24.04 10.81 -29.87
N HIS A 93 24.01 10.59 -28.55
CA HIS A 93 23.13 11.30 -27.65
C HIS A 93 23.75 12.64 -27.24
N VAL A 94 22.98 13.72 -27.26
CA VAL A 94 23.44 15.11 -26.98
C VAL A 94 24.14 15.27 -25.63
N ARG A 95 23.89 14.36 -24.68
CA ARG A 95 24.50 14.35 -23.34
C ARG A 95 25.51 13.22 -23.10
N GLY A 96 25.91 12.49 -24.14
CA GLY A 96 26.83 11.35 -24.04
C GLY A 96 26.23 10.11 -23.38
N GLY A 97 24.91 9.93 -23.47
CA GLY A 97 24.17 8.81 -22.89
C GLY A 97 22.95 9.18 -22.04
N TRP A 98 22.43 8.19 -21.31
CA TRP A 98 21.29 8.32 -20.37
C TRP A 98 21.50 7.48 -19.10
N PRO A 99 20.88 7.86 -17.97
CA PRO A 99 20.90 7.04 -16.76
C PRO A 99 20.09 5.76 -16.96
N THR A 100 20.60 4.65 -16.43
CA THR A 100 19.91 3.36 -16.42
C THR A 100 19.66 2.90 -15.00
N LEU A 101 18.58 2.16 -14.82
CA LEU A 101 18.21 1.58 -13.54
C LEU A 101 18.00 0.09 -13.75
N HIS A 102 18.77 -0.73 -13.04
CA HIS A 102 18.69 -2.18 -13.10
C HIS A 102 18.24 -2.71 -11.75
N ARG A 103 17.11 -3.42 -11.73
CA ARG A 103 16.62 -4.13 -10.55
C ARG A 103 16.82 -5.61 -10.76
N ASP A 104 17.31 -6.30 -9.75
CA ASP A 104 17.21 -7.75 -9.75
C ASP A 104 15.74 -8.19 -9.59
N GLU A 105 15.49 -9.50 -9.76
CA GLU A 105 14.14 -10.05 -9.68
C GLU A 105 13.51 -9.83 -8.30
N ARG A 106 14.30 -9.96 -7.23
CA ARG A 106 13.88 -9.72 -5.84
C ARG A 106 13.46 -8.25 -5.65
N ALA A 107 14.28 -7.31 -6.09
CA ALA A 107 14.01 -5.88 -5.99
C ALA A 107 12.76 -5.48 -6.79
N SER A 108 12.58 -6.08 -7.96
CA SER A 108 11.38 -5.86 -8.79
C SER A 108 10.12 -6.37 -8.08
N ALA A 109 10.16 -7.58 -7.52
CA ALA A 109 9.05 -8.16 -6.77
C ALA A 109 8.71 -7.37 -5.50
N LEU A 110 9.73 -6.92 -4.75
CA LEU A 110 9.53 -6.09 -3.55
C LEU A 110 9.00 -4.70 -3.91
N SER A 111 9.49 -4.07 -4.98
CA SER A 111 8.99 -2.76 -5.42
C SER A 111 7.53 -2.82 -5.86
N TRP A 112 7.14 -3.89 -6.58
CA TRP A 112 5.73 -4.14 -6.90
C TRP A 112 4.91 -4.36 -5.63
N SER A 113 5.40 -5.16 -4.69
CA SER A 113 4.71 -5.43 -3.43
C SER A 113 4.50 -4.17 -2.58
N ALA A 114 5.49 -3.26 -2.54
CA ALA A 114 5.35 -1.96 -1.88
C ALA A 114 4.22 -1.12 -2.50
N SER A 115 4.11 -1.15 -3.83
CA SER A 115 3.05 -0.43 -4.55
C SER A 115 1.65 -0.96 -4.19
N GLU A 116 1.48 -2.28 -4.11
CA GLU A 116 0.21 -2.88 -3.68
C GLU A 116 -0.10 -2.61 -2.20
N LEU A 117 0.90 -2.64 -1.32
CA LEU A 117 0.73 -2.26 0.09
C LEU A 117 0.27 -0.79 0.22
N SER A 118 0.85 0.12 -0.57
CA SER A 118 0.44 1.53 -0.59
C SER A 118 -1.00 1.72 -1.09
N ARG A 119 -1.43 0.94 -2.08
CA ARG A 119 -2.85 0.94 -2.51
C ARG A 119 -3.77 0.44 -1.39
N PHE A 120 -3.36 -0.61 -0.68
CA PHE A 120 -4.16 -1.15 0.42
C PHE A 120 -4.24 -0.19 1.61
N HIS A 121 -3.14 0.48 1.93
CA HIS A 121 -3.13 1.59 2.88
C HIS A 121 -4.16 2.66 2.48
N GLY A 122 -4.16 3.09 1.21
CA GLY A 122 -5.12 4.05 0.68
C GLY A 122 -6.58 3.59 0.83
N ALA A 123 -6.86 2.30 0.58
CA ALA A 123 -8.20 1.74 0.74
C ALA A 123 -8.68 1.76 2.20
N ILE A 124 -7.81 1.41 3.16
CA ILE A 124 -8.13 1.48 4.59
C ILE A 124 -8.37 2.93 5.02
N ALA A 125 -7.50 3.86 4.58
CA ALA A 125 -7.63 5.28 4.88
C ALA A 125 -8.97 5.84 4.38
N ALA A 126 -9.35 5.52 3.15
CA ALA A 126 -10.64 5.92 2.57
C ALA A 126 -11.84 5.42 3.40
N VAL A 127 -11.79 4.19 3.91
CA VAL A 127 -12.84 3.65 4.80
C VAL A 127 -12.89 4.42 6.11
N LEU A 128 -11.75 4.68 6.74
CA LEU A 128 -11.69 5.41 8.01
C LEU A 128 -12.19 6.84 7.84
N ASP A 129 -11.83 7.52 6.76
CA ASP A 129 -12.26 8.89 6.46
C ASP A 129 -13.76 8.94 6.14
N ALA A 130 -14.29 7.99 5.36
CA ALA A 130 -15.71 7.87 5.10
C ALA A 130 -16.52 7.65 6.40
N ALA A 131 -16.05 6.77 7.28
CA ALA A 131 -16.69 6.53 8.58
C ALA A 131 -16.64 7.75 9.50
N LYS A 132 -15.55 8.53 9.47
CA LYS A 132 -15.44 9.80 10.19
C LYS A 132 -16.42 10.84 9.63
N ALA A 133 -16.51 10.95 8.30
CA ALA A 133 -17.41 11.87 7.63
C ALA A 133 -18.88 11.56 7.96
N GLU A 134 -19.29 10.30 7.89
CA GLU A 134 -20.66 9.87 8.23
C GLU A 134 -21.02 10.25 9.68
N ARG A 135 -20.14 9.97 10.64
CA ARG A 135 -20.35 10.36 12.05
C ARG A 135 -20.45 11.87 12.23
N ALA A 136 -19.65 12.65 11.50
CA ALA A 136 -19.70 14.11 11.56
C ALA A 136 -21.02 14.64 10.96
N THR A 137 -21.48 14.07 9.85
CA THR A 137 -22.76 14.42 9.23
C THR A 137 -23.93 14.09 10.15
N THR A 138 -23.97 12.91 10.77
CA THR A 138 -25.03 12.55 11.71
C THR A 138 -25.13 13.54 12.86
N ARG A 139 -23.99 13.92 13.46
CA ARG A 139 -23.96 14.93 14.54
C ARG A 139 -24.54 16.28 14.10
N LEU A 140 -24.20 16.74 12.90
CA LEU A 140 -24.70 18.01 12.37
C LEU A 140 -26.21 17.99 12.03
N LEU A 141 -26.79 16.81 11.83
CA LEU A 141 -28.23 16.66 11.54
C LEU A 141 -29.07 16.46 12.81
N GLU A 142 -28.44 16.03 13.90
CA GLU A 142 -29.07 15.82 15.21
C GLU A 142 -29.06 17.10 16.09
N ASP A 143 -28.25 18.10 15.73
CA ASP A 143 -28.22 19.47 16.29
C ASP A 143 -29.21 20.42 15.57
#